data_AF-A0A174PPU2-F1
#
_entry.id   AF-A0A174PPU2-F1
#
_cell.length_a   1.000
_cell.length_b   1.000
_cell.length_c   1.000
_cell.angle_alpha   90.00
_cell.angle_beta   90.00
_cell.angle_gamma   90.00
#
_symmetry.space_group_name_H-M   'P 1'
#
loop_
_entity.id
_entity.type
_entity.pdbx_description
1 polymer ?
#
loop_
_entity_poly.entity_id
_entity_poly.type
_entity_poly.pdbx_seq_one_letter_code
_entity_poly.pdbx_strand_id
1 'polypeptide(L)'
;MSNLISNLIQGKTEMSNEIIAMSMLAAAKEGAEMYLNATLTSSNPELRLIYSNALGQMVAGHTAVTELTICKDWVNPNKPLLKQLLDVYNKAK
;
A
#
# COMPACT_ATOMS: atom_id res chain seq x y z
N MET A 1 -15.67 0.95 -30.24
CA MET A 1 -14.83 1.85 -29.41
C MET A 1 -13.89 1.07 -28.46
N SER A 2 -13.33 -0.07 -28.90
CA SER A 2 -12.38 -0.87 -28.09
C SER A 2 -10.92 -0.43 -28.30
N ASN A 3 -10.63 0.17 -29.46
CA ASN A 3 -9.26 0.47 -29.88
C ASN A 3 -8.63 1.68 -29.16
N LEU A 4 -9.43 2.58 -28.57
CA LEU A 4 -8.91 3.72 -27.81
C LEU A 4 -8.41 3.31 -26.42
N ILE A 5 -9.12 2.40 -25.74
CA ILE A 5 -8.70 1.87 -24.42
C ILE A 5 -7.52 0.91 -24.59
N SER A 6 -7.54 0.06 -25.63
CA SER A 6 -6.44 -0.86 -25.92
C SER A 6 -5.12 -0.12 -26.24
N ASN A 7 -5.19 0.99 -26.99
CA ASN A 7 -4.00 1.79 -27.33
C ASN A 7 -3.48 2.66 -26.16
N LEU A 8 -4.32 2.99 -25.18
CA LEU A 8 -3.88 3.65 -23.94
C LEU A 8 -3.11 2.70 -23.00
N ILE A 9 -3.47 1.41 -23.01
CA ILE A 9 -2.85 0.37 -22.17
C ILE A 9 -1.57 -0.19 -22.81
N GLN A 10 -1.51 -0.28 -24.14
CA GLN A 10 -0.33 -0.80 -24.86
C GLN A 10 0.85 0.17 -24.91
N GLY A 11 0.67 1.43 -24.50
CA GLY A 11 1.68 2.48 -24.68
C GLY A 11 2.86 2.43 -23.71
N LYS A 12 2.64 2.22 -22.40
CA LYS A 12 3.68 2.20 -21.35
C LYS A 12 3.13 1.61 -20.06
N THR A 13 3.49 0.39 -19.72
CA THR A 13 3.43 -0.04 -18.30
C THR A 13 4.70 -0.81 -17.96
N GLU A 14 5.84 -0.14 -18.09
CA GLU A 14 6.97 -0.46 -17.22
C GLU A 14 6.53 -0.15 -15.79
N MET A 15 5.94 -1.15 -15.12
CA MET A 15 5.54 -1.02 -13.73
C MET A 15 6.81 -1.05 -12.88
N SER A 16 7.19 0.11 -12.33
CA SER A 16 8.39 0.19 -11.50
C SER A 16 8.19 -0.58 -10.19
N ASN A 17 9.29 -1.09 -9.63
CA ASN A 17 9.24 -1.75 -8.31
C ASN A 17 8.75 -0.81 -7.21
N GLU A 18 8.96 0.51 -7.35
CA GLU A 18 8.37 1.52 -6.46
C GLU A 18 6.84 1.50 -6.53
N ILE A 19 6.25 1.51 -7.73
CA ILE A 19 4.80 1.45 -7.90
C ILE A 19 4.24 0.15 -7.30
N ILE A 20 4.90 -0.99 -7.56
CA ILE A 20 4.50 -2.29 -6.98
C ILE A 20 4.53 -2.23 -5.45
N ALA A 21 5.61 -1.71 -4.85
CA ALA A 21 5.73 -1.60 -3.41
C ALA A 21 4.67 -0.67 -2.81
N MET A 22 4.36 0.45 -3.46
CA MET A 22 3.29 1.36 -3.02
C MET A 22 1.90 0.70 -3.10
N SER A 23 1.63 -0.09 -4.14
CA SER A 23 0.40 -0.89 -4.24
C SER A 23 0.32 -1.96 -3.15
N MET A 24 1.44 -2.63 -2.82
CA MET A 24 1.50 -3.61 -1.73
C MET A 24 1.23 -2.96 -0.37
N LEU A 25 1.77 -1.75 -0.12
CA LEU A 25 1.49 -0.99 1.10
C LEU A 25 0.00 -0.64 1.23
N ALA A 26 -0.61 -0.16 0.14
CA ALA A 26 -2.05 0.15 0.11
C ALA A 26 -2.89 -1.10 0.41
N ALA A 27 -2.61 -2.22 -0.27
CA ALA A 27 -3.33 -3.46 -0.06
C ALA A 27 -3.18 -4.02 1.36
N ALA A 28 -1.97 -3.98 1.93
CA ALA A 28 -1.73 -4.44 3.30
C ALA A 28 -2.45 -3.56 4.33
N LYS A 29 -2.50 -2.23 4.10
CA LYS A 29 -3.27 -1.31 4.94
C LYS A 29 -4.77 -1.63 4.89
N GLU A 30 -5.35 -1.73 3.70
CA GLU A 30 -6.78 -2.04 3.51
C GLU A 30 -7.12 -3.41 4.12
N GLY A 31 -6.26 -4.40 3.92
CA GLY A 31 -6.39 -5.72 4.55
C GLY A 31 -6.35 -5.65 6.08
N ALA A 32 -5.44 -4.87 6.65
CA ALA A 32 -5.37 -4.65 8.10
C ALA A 32 -6.64 -3.97 8.64
N GLU A 33 -7.14 -2.92 7.99
CA GLU A 33 -8.40 -2.26 8.37
C GLU A 33 -9.59 -3.23 8.34
N MET A 34 -9.68 -4.04 7.29
CA MET A 34 -10.72 -5.07 7.17
C MET A 34 -10.65 -6.11 8.29
N TYR A 35 -9.46 -6.67 8.56
CA TYR A 35 -9.30 -7.68 9.60
C TYR A 35 -9.44 -7.12 11.01
N LEU A 36 -9.06 -5.85 11.25
CA LEU A 36 -9.35 -5.16 12.50
C LEU A 36 -10.87 -5.05 12.72
N ASN A 37 -11.60 -4.58 11.72
CA ASN A 37 -13.05 -4.47 11.82
C ASN A 37 -13.72 -5.84 12.07
N ALA A 38 -13.29 -6.89 11.34
CA ALA A 38 -13.79 -8.24 11.54
C ALA A 38 -13.48 -8.80 12.94
N THR A 39 -12.28 -8.52 13.48
CA THR A 39 -11.88 -8.91 14.84
C THR A 39 -12.76 -8.27 15.90
N LEU A 40 -13.07 -6.97 15.75
CA LEU A 40 -13.84 -6.20 16.73
C LEU A 40 -15.34 -6.49 16.68
N THR A 41 -15.88 -6.85 15.51
CA THR A 41 -17.31 -7.08 15.31
C THR A 41 -17.73 -8.55 15.41
N SER A 42 -16.80 -9.49 15.30
CA SER A 42 -17.12 -10.92 15.43
C SER A 42 -17.58 -11.26 16.85
N SER A 43 -18.73 -11.92 16.99
CA SER A 43 -19.18 -12.49 18.27
C SER A 43 -18.54 -13.86 18.56
N ASN A 44 -18.08 -14.57 17.53
CA ASN A 44 -17.47 -15.90 17.67
C ASN A 44 -15.97 -15.78 18.05
N PRO A 45 -15.53 -16.40 19.17
CA PRO A 45 -14.14 -16.31 19.65
C PRO A 45 -13.12 -16.98 18.71
N GLU A 46 -13.47 -18.08 18.04
CA GLU A 46 -12.57 -18.78 17.11
C GLU A 46 -12.33 -17.93 15.86
N LEU A 47 -13.39 -17.35 15.29
CA LEU A 47 -13.28 -16.42 14.16
C LEU A 47 -12.49 -15.16 14.53
N ARG A 48 -12.73 -14.61 15.73
CA ARG A 48 -11.99 -13.45 16.23
C ARG A 48 -10.49 -13.74 16.32
N LEU A 49 -10.10 -14.93 16.77
CA LEU A 49 -8.69 -15.34 16.81
C LEU A 49 -8.08 -15.41 15.40
N ILE A 50 -8.79 -16.00 14.43
CA ILE A 50 -8.35 -16.08 13.04
C ILE A 50 -8.14 -14.68 12.45
N TYR A 51 -9.11 -13.77 12.62
CA TYR A 51 -9.00 -12.40 12.11
C TYR A 51 -7.88 -11.61 12.79
N SER A 52 -7.70 -11.77 14.11
CA SER A 52 -6.61 -11.11 14.84
C SER A 52 -5.24 -11.59 14.35
N ASN A 53 -5.09 -12.87 14.02
CA ASN A 53 -3.85 -13.41 13.46
C ASN A 53 -3.60 -12.86 12.04
N ALA A 54 -4.63 -12.81 11.20
CA ALA A 54 -4.54 -12.24 9.86
C ALA A 54 -4.20 -10.73 9.89
N LEU A 55 -4.81 -9.97 10.81
CA LEU A 55 -4.43 -8.57 11.08
C LEU A 55 -2.94 -8.45 11.40
N GLY A 56 -2.42 -9.29 12.31
CA GLY A 56 -1.00 -9.31 12.65
C GLY A 56 -0.10 -9.56 11.43
N GLN A 57 -0.49 -10.47 10.54
CA GLN A 57 0.25 -10.74 9.30
C GLN A 57 0.23 -9.55 8.33
N MET A 58 -0.92 -8.87 8.17
CA MET A 58 -1.01 -7.68 7.32
C MET A 58 -0.13 -6.53 7.85
N VAL A 59 -0.12 -6.32 9.18
CA VAL A 59 0.75 -5.32 9.81
C VAL A 59 2.22 -5.67 9.61
N ALA A 60 2.62 -6.93 9.83
CA ALA A 60 3.99 -7.38 9.62
C ALA A 60 4.43 -7.21 8.15
N GLY A 61 3.56 -7.57 7.21
CA GLY A 61 3.82 -7.38 5.77
C GLY A 61 3.96 -5.90 5.39
N HIS A 62 3.07 -5.04 5.88
CA HIS A 62 3.15 -3.59 5.66
C HIS A 62 4.48 -3.03 6.19
N THR A 63 4.89 -3.42 7.40
CA THR A 63 6.18 -3.00 8.00
C THR A 63 7.36 -3.44 7.13
N ALA A 64 7.42 -4.70 6.71
CA ALA A 64 8.50 -5.21 5.87
C ALA A 64 8.61 -4.46 4.52
N VAL A 65 7.47 -4.18 3.87
CA VAL A 65 7.47 -3.40 2.62
C VAL A 65 7.86 -1.94 2.89
N THR A 66 7.47 -1.36 4.01
CA THR A 66 7.85 0.01 4.40
C THR A 66 9.37 0.12 4.60
N GLU A 67 9.96 -0.84 5.29
CA GLU A 67 11.42 -0.90 5.45
C GLU A 67 12.13 -1.05 4.11
N LEU A 68 11.58 -1.85 3.20
CA LEU A 68 12.09 -2.00 1.84
C LEU A 68 12.04 -0.67 1.06
N THR A 69 10.93 0.07 1.09
CA THR A 69 10.80 1.34 0.36
C THR A 69 11.75 2.41 0.89
N ILE A 70 12.03 2.40 2.19
CA ILE A 70 13.05 3.26 2.81
C ILE A 70 14.45 2.80 2.38
N CYS A 71 14.77 1.51 2.46
CA CYS A 71 16.07 0.97 2.05
C CYS A 71 16.38 1.20 0.55
N LYS A 72 15.36 1.34 -0.29
CA LYS A 72 15.47 1.63 -1.72
C LYS A 72 15.41 3.13 -2.05
N ASP A 73 15.38 3.99 -1.04
CA ASP A 73 15.24 5.46 -1.16
C ASP A 73 13.99 5.93 -1.92
N TRP A 74 12.98 5.07 -2.08
CA TRP A 74 11.70 5.43 -2.69
C TRP A 74 10.87 6.31 -1.74
N VAL A 75 10.95 6.02 -0.45
CA VAL A 75 10.33 6.81 0.62
C VAL A 75 11.42 7.30 1.56
N ASN A 76 11.48 8.61 1.79
CA ASN A 76 12.43 9.20 2.74
C ASN A 76 11.65 9.78 3.93
N PRO A 77 11.68 9.12 5.10
CA PRO A 77 10.90 9.52 6.28
C PRO A 77 11.40 10.82 6.91
N ASN A 78 12.65 11.21 6.64
CA ASN A 78 13.31 12.40 7.22
C ASN A 78 13.38 13.57 6.24
N LYS A 79 12.60 13.57 5.16
CA LYS A 79 12.54 14.73 4.25
C LYS A 79 12.03 15.96 5.02
N PRO A 80 12.71 17.12 4.94
CA PRO A 80 12.18 18.36 5.48
C PRO A 80 10.77 18.64 4.94
N LEU A 81 9.85 19.10 5.80
CA LEU A 81 8.42 19.29 5.47
C LEU A 81 8.21 20.10 4.16
N LEU A 82 9.02 21.13 3.95
CA LEU A 82 8.99 21.97 2.74
C LEU A 82 9.28 21.15 1.46
N LYS A 83 10.22 20.19 1.53
CA LYS A 83 10.53 19.30 0.41
C LYS A 83 9.44 18.25 0.19
N GLN A 84 8.80 17.77 1.26
CA GLN A 84 7.65 16.85 1.13
C GLN A 84 6.47 17.52 0.41
N LEU A 85 6.15 18.76 0.80
CA LEU A 85 5.12 19.58 0.15
C LEU A 85 5.44 19.86 -1.33
N LEU A 86 6.70 20.22 -1.62
CA LEU A 86 7.13 20.49 -2.99
C LEU A 86 7.10 19.23 -3.87
N ASP A 87 7.48 18.07 -3.34
CA ASP A 87 7.42 16.79 -4.06
C ASP A 87 5.97 16.41 -4.40
N VAL A 88 5.03 16.59 -3.46
CA VAL A 88 3.60 16.34 -3.70
C VAL A 88 3.04 17.30 -4.76
N TYR A 89 3.37 18.58 -4.67
CA TYR A 89 2.95 19.58 -5.67
C TYR A 89 3.49 19.25 -7.07
N ASN A 90 4.77 18.89 -7.18
CA ASN A 90 5.39 18.56 -8.45
C ASN A 90 4.86 17.25 -9.06
N LYS A 91 4.51 16.26 -8.23
CA LYS A 91 3.88 15.01 -8.70
C LYS A 91 2.42 15.19 -9.15
N ALA A 92 1.76 16.28 -8.76
CA ALA A 92 0.38 16.59 -9.12
C ALA A 92 0.23 17.44 -10.40
N LYS A 93 1.35 17.88 -11.00
CA LYS A 93 1.39 18.65 -12.25
C LYS A 93 1.71 17.75 -13.44
#